data_AF-A0A539ECW0-F1
#
_entry.id   AF-A0A539ECW0-F1
#
_cell.length_a   1.000
_cell.length_b   1.000
_cell.length_c   1.000
_cell.angle_alpha   90.00
_cell.angle_beta   90.00
_cell.angle_gamma   90.00
#
_symmetry.space_group_name_H-M   'P 1'
#
loop_
_entity.id
_entity.type
_entity.pdbx_description
1 polymer ?
#
loop_
_entity_poly.entity_id
_entity_poly.type
_entity_poly.pdbx_seq_one_letter_code
_entity_poly.pdbx_strand_id
1 'polypeptide(L)'
;MENLLQKQSELEKQLEETARQLEETLEKAQEETFLTPELLEKMQQISELMESIQSEKLKESFRKLDEALKSMNQEAINKALEDFKLDQEEMVKGLDKTIEMLKEIRKEEMLEDSVRKAEELAREQEKLAGDIRKEAEKDQKGEDKDGKDPAAEKKENDSLAERQAEAKKKAEELAKQLDELSKLAENEKKLQEEVDQAKESPEKKDMEQKMEQSEESLRQGEKEKALDFAFKASEDAQKMAQQMKKAQQNSNAAKKREMQEKMMAVIQDLVDVSSAQEELLAQAGGTPETEMAGRQRVLMDGVLKSALELEALGKRTLFVNDEQKTMIGSAMKR
;
A
#
# COMPACT_ATOMS: atom_id res chain seq x y z
N MET A 1 36.81 13.88 10.28
CA MET A 1 36.48 12.94 9.18
C MET A 1 36.35 11.52 9.70
N GLU A 2 37.29 10.98 10.48
CA GLU A 2 37.18 9.63 11.06
C GLU A 2 35.83 9.34 11.75
N ASN A 3 35.29 10.31 12.51
CA ASN A 3 33.99 10.18 13.17
C ASN A 3 32.80 10.09 12.18
N LEU A 4 32.89 10.74 11.02
CA LEU A 4 31.86 10.71 9.98
C LEU A 4 31.90 9.39 9.22
N LEU A 5 33.10 8.87 8.95
CA LEU A 5 33.32 7.56 8.34
C LEU A 5 32.85 6.41 9.25
N GLN A 6 33.08 6.51 10.56
CA GLN A 6 32.57 5.53 11.54
C GLN A 6 31.04 5.50 11.59
N LYS A 7 30.38 6.66 11.69
CA LYS A 7 28.91 6.73 11.67
C LYS A 7 28.30 6.16 10.39
N GLN A 8 28.98 6.33 9.28
CA GLN A 8 28.51 5.82 8.00
C GLN A 8 28.65 4.31 7.88
N SER A 9 29.74 3.74 8.41
CA SER A 9 29.90 2.28 8.52
C SER A 9 28.89 1.64 9.49
N GLU A 10 28.50 2.34 10.56
CA GLU A 10 27.42 1.89 11.45
C GLU A 10 26.06 1.89 10.75
N LEU A 11 25.74 2.94 10.00
CA LEU A 11 24.51 3.02 9.20
C LEU A 11 24.44 1.92 8.13
N GLU A 12 25.55 1.63 7.46
CA GLU A 12 25.64 0.54 6.47
C GLU A 12 25.33 -0.82 7.11
N LYS A 13 25.88 -1.10 8.29
CA LYS A 13 25.59 -2.35 9.03
C LYS A 13 24.14 -2.45 9.46
N GLN A 14 23.56 -1.36 9.95
CA GLN A 14 22.14 -1.33 10.33
C GLN A 14 21.23 -1.57 9.13
N LEU A 15 21.62 -1.04 7.97
CA LEU A 15 20.88 -1.22 6.73
C LEU A 15 20.98 -2.66 6.20
N GLU A 16 22.17 -3.27 6.26
CA GLU A 16 22.38 -4.70 5.93
C GLU A 16 21.57 -5.61 6.86
N GLU A 17 21.54 -5.31 8.16
CA GLU A 17 20.74 -6.05 9.13
C GLU A 17 19.24 -5.91 8.87
N THR A 18 18.78 -4.69 8.56
CA THR A 18 17.37 -4.43 8.23
C THR A 18 16.97 -5.15 6.94
N ALA A 19 17.85 -5.17 5.94
CA ALA A 19 17.62 -5.88 4.68
C ALA A 19 17.47 -7.38 4.90
N ARG A 20 18.36 -8.00 5.69
CA ARG A 20 18.28 -9.42 6.04
C ARG A 20 17.00 -9.75 6.79
N GLN A 21 16.63 -8.94 7.78
CA GLN A 21 15.39 -9.14 8.53
C GLN A 21 14.16 -9.05 7.63
N LEU A 22 14.17 -8.11 6.68
CA LEU A 22 13.12 -7.98 5.69
C LEU A 22 13.07 -9.24 4.82
N GLU A 23 14.19 -9.66 4.23
CA GLU A 23 14.29 -10.87 3.39
C GLU A 23 13.79 -12.13 4.12
N GLU A 24 14.22 -12.36 5.37
CA GLU A 24 13.71 -13.47 6.19
C GLU A 24 12.21 -13.39 6.44
N THR A 25 11.67 -12.18 6.60
CA THR A 25 10.22 -11.97 6.77
C THR A 25 9.48 -12.25 5.48
N LEU A 26 10.04 -11.85 4.33
CA LEU A 26 9.49 -12.14 3.01
C LEU A 26 9.48 -13.65 2.75
N GLU A 27 10.58 -14.36 3.01
CA GLU A 27 10.67 -15.83 2.85
C GLU A 27 9.65 -16.56 3.71
N LYS A 28 9.55 -16.22 5.01
CA LYS A 28 8.54 -16.80 5.90
C LYS A 28 7.12 -16.54 5.42
N ALA A 29 6.86 -15.34 4.89
CA ALA A 29 5.56 -15.01 4.32
C ALA A 29 5.25 -15.84 3.06
N GLN A 30 6.25 -16.15 2.22
CA GLN A 30 6.05 -17.02 1.03
C GLN A 30 5.76 -18.47 1.40
N GLU A 31 6.37 -18.99 2.45
CA GLU A 31 6.12 -20.35 2.94
C GLU A 31 4.68 -20.51 3.46
N GLU A 32 4.08 -19.44 3.98
CA GLU A 32 2.65 -19.40 4.26
C GLU A 32 1.86 -19.14 2.97
N THR A 33 1.23 -20.19 2.45
CA THR A 33 0.46 -20.32 1.18
C THR A 33 -0.62 -19.26 0.86
N PHE A 34 -0.69 -18.13 1.57
CA PHE A 34 -1.74 -17.12 1.47
C PHE A 34 -1.33 -15.82 0.75
N LEU A 35 -0.13 -15.73 0.18
CA LEU A 35 0.26 -14.52 -0.57
C LEU A 35 -0.35 -14.50 -1.98
N THR A 36 -0.89 -13.35 -2.36
CA THR A 36 -1.34 -13.11 -3.74
C THR A 36 -0.11 -13.00 -4.67
N PRO A 37 -0.24 -13.41 -5.95
CA PRO A 37 0.84 -13.24 -6.93
C PRO A 37 1.36 -11.80 -7.03
N GLU A 38 0.45 -10.82 -6.93
CA GLU A 38 0.82 -9.40 -6.94
C GLU A 38 1.66 -9.01 -5.72
N LEU A 39 1.38 -9.57 -4.54
CA LEU A 39 2.17 -9.30 -3.34
C LEU A 39 3.58 -9.90 -3.44
N LEU A 40 3.69 -11.13 -3.95
CA LEU A 40 4.98 -11.80 -4.18
C LEU A 40 5.89 -10.97 -5.09
N GLU A 41 5.34 -10.43 -6.17
CA GLU A 41 6.09 -9.60 -7.12
C GLU A 41 6.59 -8.30 -6.46
N LYS A 42 5.75 -7.63 -5.65
CA LYS A 42 6.17 -6.44 -4.89
C LYS A 42 7.27 -6.75 -3.88
N MET A 43 7.18 -7.91 -3.23
CA MET A 43 8.20 -8.38 -2.30
C MET A 43 9.54 -8.63 -3.00
N GLN A 44 9.52 -9.24 -4.20
CA GLN A 44 10.73 -9.43 -5.01
C GLN A 44 11.37 -8.09 -5.40
N GLN A 45 10.57 -7.12 -5.87
CA GLN A 45 11.07 -5.79 -6.23
C GLN A 45 11.66 -5.03 -5.03
N ILE A 46 11.09 -5.19 -3.84
CA ILE A 46 11.67 -4.64 -2.62
C ILE A 46 13.03 -5.28 -2.32
N SER A 47 13.15 -6.61 -2.49
CA SER A 47 14.43 -7.31 -2.34
C SER A 47 15.48 -6.79 -3.32
N GLU A 48 15.13 -6.65 -4.60
CA GLU A 48 16.02 -6.09 -5.63
C GLU A 48 16.47 -4.66 -5.30
N LEU A 49 15.55 -3.81 -4.81
CA LEU A 49 15.90 -2.46 -4.39
C LEU A 49 16.85 -2.48 -3.19
N MET A 50 16.60 -3.32 -2.19
CA MET A 50 17.46 -3.47 -1.03
C MET A 50 18.86 -4.01 -1.39
N GLU A 51 18.95 -4.91 -2.36
CA GLU A 51 20.23 -5.38 -2.89
C GLU A 51 20.98 -4.25 -3.62
N SER A 52 20.28 -3.46 -4.43
CA SER A 52 20.86 -2.31 -5.14
C SER A 52 21.40 -1.23 -4.19
N ILE A 53 20.71 -1.01 -3.08
CA ILE A 53 21.08 -0.06 -2.02
C ILE A 53 22.34 -0.54 -1.28
N GLN A 54 22.48 -1.85 -1.07
CA GLN A 54 23.65 -2.49 -0.46
C GLN A 54 24.82 -2.70 -1.42
N SER A 55 24.74 -2.17 -2.65
CA SER A 55 25.70 -2.50 -3.70
C SER A 55 27.15 -2.14 -3.34
N GLU A 56 28.08 -2.94 -3.86
CA GLU A 56 29.52 -2.71 -3.77
C GLU A 56 29.95 -1.33 -4.32
N LYS A 57 29.10 -0.65 -5.09
CA LYS A 57 29.35 0.68 -5.66
C LYS A 57 29.60 1.73 -4.57
N LEU A 58 28.76 1.78 -3.54
CA LEU A 58 28.93 2.72 -2.43
C LEU A 58 30.20 2.42 -1.62
N LYS A 59 30.49 1.13 -1.38
CA LYS A 59 31.72 0.67 -0.73
C LYS A 59 32.96 1.03 -1.56
N GLU A 60 32.87 0.93 -2.88
CA GLU A 60 33.95 1.28 -3.80
C GLU A 60 34.21 2.79 -3.79
N SER A 61 33.16 3.62 -3.82
CA SER A 61 33.28 5.07 -3.72
C SER A 61 33.84 5.52 -2.37
N PHE A 62 33.51 4.80 -1.30
CA PHE A 62 34.15 4.99 0.01
C PHE A 62 35.65 4.64 -0.01
N ARG A 63 36.05 3.51 -0.61
CA ARG A 63 37.47 3.14 -0.77
C ARG A 63 38.22 4.18 -1.59
N LYS A 64 37.64 4.65 -2.70
CA LYS A 64 38.21 5.71 -3.54
C LYS A 64 38.39 7.02 -2.77
N LEU A 65 37.43 7.38 -1.92
CA LEU A 65 37.53 8.55 -1.05
C LEU A 65 38.63 8.40 0.00
N ASP A 66 38.75 7.25 0.66
CA ASP A 66 39.81 6.96 1.63
C ASP A 66 41.21 6.98 0.98
N GLU A 67 41.35 6.38 -0.20
CA GLU A 67 42.58 6.41 -0.98
C GLU A 67 42.95 7.83 -1.45
N ALA A 68 41.97 8.61 -1.91
CA ALA A 68 42.18 10.00 -2.30
C ALA A 68 42.63 10.86 -1.11
N LEU A 69 42.04 10.67 0.07
CA LEU A 69 42.42 11.36 1.31
C LEU A 69 43.87 11.01 1.74
N LYS A 70 44.27 9.74 1.60
CA LYS A 70 45.65 9.28 1.87
C LYS A 70 46.66 9.87 0.88
N SER A 71 46.25 10.08 -0.38
CA SER A 71 47.11 10.65 -1.42
C SER A 71 47.40 12.15 -1.25
N MET A 72 46.63 12.84 -0.38
CA MET A 72 46.67 14.30 -0.17
C MET A 72 46.54 15.13 -1.47
N ASN A 73 46.07 14.53 -2.57
CA ASN A 73 45.84 15.22 -3.82
C ASN A 73 44.45 15.86 -3.81
N GLN A 74 44.42 17.20 -3.80
CA GLN A 74 43.20 17.97 -3.66
C GLN A 74 42.20 17.78 -4.81
N GLU A 75 42.69 17.54 -6.02
CA GLU A 75 41.85 17.28 -7.20
C GLU A 75 41.22 15.87 -7.12
N ALA A 76 41.99 14.86 -6.70
CA ALA A 76 41.50 13.51 -6.48
C ALA A 76 40.47 13.44 -5.34
N ILE A 77 40.70 14.20 -4.26
CA ILE A 77 39.77 14.30 -3.12
C ILE A 77 38.45 14.92 -3.57
N ASN A 78 38.49 16.02 -4.32
CA ASN A 78 37.28 16.69 -4.80
C ASN A 78 36.44 15.77 -5.70
N LYS A 79 37.08 15.05 -6.62
CA LYS A 79 36.39 14.11 -7.51
C LYS A 79 35.78 12.93 -6.74
N ALA A 80 36.54 12.31 -5.83
CA ALA A 80 36.03 11.21 -5.01
C ALA A 80 34.87 11.65 -4.09
N LEU A 81 34.89 12.90 -3.60
CA LEU A 81 33.78 13.48 -2.84
C LEU A 81 32.53 13.71 -3.70
N GLU A 82 32.68 14.10 -4.97
CA GLU A 82 31.58 14.28 -5.91
C GLU A 82 30.93 12.94 -6.25
N ASP A 83 31.73 11.95 -6.65
CA ASP A 83 31.27 10.59 -6.96
C ASP A 83 30.54 9.97 -5.76
N PHE A 84 31.11 10.11 -4.56
CA PHE A 84 30.50 9.62 -3.32
C PHE A 84 29.15 10.28 -3.00
N LYS A 85 29.00 11.59 -3.24
CA LYS A 85 27.73 12.29 -3.05
C LYS A 85 26.66 11.79 -4.02
N LEU A 86 27.03 11.58 -5.29
CA LEU A 86 26.11 11.04 -6.29
C LEU A 86 25.60 9.65 -5.89
N ASP A 87 26.50 8.76 -5.45
CA ASP A 87 26.11 7.42 -4.99
C ASP A 87 25.25 7.46 -3.71
N GLN A 88 25.52 8.41 -2.81
CA GLN A 88 24.68 8.64 -1.63
C GLN A 88 23.27 9.10 -2.03
N GLU A 89 23.14 9.99 -3.03
CA GLU A 89 21.84 10.43 -3.53
C GLU A 89 21.06 9.29 -4.21
N GLU A 90 21.73 8.42 -4.96
CA GLU A 90 21.12 7.22 -5.54
C GLU A 90 20.60 6.26 -4.45
N MET A 91 21.39 6.03 -3.40
CA MET A 91 20.99 5.22 -2.26
C MET A 91 19.74 5.78 -1.57
N VAL A 92 19.71 7.09 -1.29
CA VAL A 92 18.55 7.76 -0.67
C VAL A 92 17.31 7.62 -1.55
N LYS A 93 17.43 7.80 -2.87
CA LYS A 93 16.33 7.59 -3.81
C LYS A 93 15.84 6.14 -3.81
N GLY A 94 16.74 5.17 -3.69
CA GLY A 94 16.41 3.76 -3.53
C GLY A 94 15.61 3.50 -2.25
N LEU A 95 16.07 4.03 -1.12
CA LEU A 95 15.39 3.92 0.18
C LEU A 95 13.99 4.56 0.14
N ASP A 96 13.87 5.76 -0.40
CA ASP A 96 12.59 6.44 -0.55
C ASP A 96 11.63 5.60 -1.40
N LYS A 97 12.11 5.01 -2.49
CA LYS A 97 11.30 4.12 -3.33
C LYS A 97 10.84 2.88 -2.55
N THR A 98 11.75 2.23 -1.81
CA THR A 98 11.41 1.06 -0.99
C THR A 98 10.36 1.41 0.07
N ILE A 99 10.51 2.56 0.74
CA ILE A 99 9.54 3.05 1.75
C ILE A 99 8.16 3.28 1.12
N GLU A 100 8.09 3.91 -0.05
CA GLU A 100 6.81 4.14 -0.73
C GLU A 100 6.17 2.82 -1.16
N MET A 101 6.94 1.84 -1.63
CA MET A 101 6.40 0.51 -1.97
C MET A 101 5.88 -0.23 -0.73
N LEU A 102 6.58 -0.16 0.40
CA LEU A 102 6.11 -0.73 1.67
C LEU A 102 4.83 -0.06 2.17
N LYS A 103 4.73 1.27 2.07
CA LYS A 103 3.49 2.01 2.40
C LYS A 103 2.34 1.58 1.50
N GLU A 104 2.57 1.41 0.19
CA GLU A 104 1.55 0.94 -0.74
C GLU A 104 1.06 -0.48 -0.40
N ILE A 105 1.98 -1.41 -0.09
CA ILE A 105 1.62 -2.76 0.37
C ILE A 105 0.79 -2.69 1.65
N ARG A 106 1.27 -1.93 2.64
CA ARG A 106 0.57 -1.80 3.93
C ARG A 106 -0.83 -1.24 3.76
N LYS A 107 -1.00 -0.24 2.90
CA LYS A 107 -2.29 0.36 2.59
C LYS A 107 -3.23 -0.63 1.91
N GLU A 108 -2.74 -1.40 0.93
CA GLU A 108 -3.54 -2.43 0.26
C GLU A 108 -3.97 -3.55 1.22
N GLU A 109 -3.05 -4.03 2.05
CA GLU A 109 -3.32 -5.02 3.11
C GLU A 109 -4.38 -4.49 4.07
N MET A 110 -4.22 -3.25 4.57
CA MET A 110 -5.17 -2.64 5.50
C MET A 110 -6.55 -2.44 4.88
N LEU A 111 -6.62 -2.06 3.61
CA LEU A 111 -7.87 -1.92 2.88
C LEU A 111 -8.57 -3.27 2.69
N GLU A 112 -7.84 -4.31 2.28
CA GLU A 112 -8.38 -5.66 2.17
C GLU A 112 -8.86 -6.19 3.53
N ASP A 113 -8.06 -6.00 4.58
CA ASP A 113 -8.39 -6.41 5.93
C ASP A 113 -9.60 -5.66 6.47
N SER A 114 -9.74 -4.36 6.17
CA SER A 114 -10.93 -3.58 6.50
C SER A 114 -12.18 -4.10 5.80
N VAL A 115 -12.08 -4.51 4.53
CA VAL A 115 -13.18 -5.17 3.82
C VAL A 115 -13.57 -6.47 4.51
N ARG A 116 -12.59 -7.34 4.81
CA ARG A 116 -12.84 -8.63 5.48
C ARG A 116 -13.48 -8.44 6.85
N LYS A 117 -12.94 -7.55 7.69
CA LYS A 117 -13.50 -7.23 9.01
C LYS A 117 -14.91 -6.67 8.93
N ALA A 118 -15.21 -5.82 7.94
CA ALA A 118 -16.56 -5.32 7.73
C ALA A 118 -17.53 -6.44 7.31
N GLU A 119 -17.12 -7.32 6.39
CA GLU A 119 -17.93 -8.49 5.98
C GLU A 119 -18.14 -9.48 7.15
N GLU A 120 -17.12 -9.72 7.97
CA GLU A 120 -17.22 -10.55 9.17
C GLU A 120 -18.17 -9.94 10.21
N LEU A 121 -18.03 -8.64 10.50
CA LEU A 121 -18.91 -7.92 11.41
C LEU A 121 -20.37 -8.01 10.95
N ALA A 122 -20.62 -7.82 9.65
CA ALA A 122 -21.95 -7.97 9.07
C ALA A 122 -22.52 -9.38 9.25
N ARG A 123 -21.73 -10.42 8.98
CA ARG A 123 -22.14 -11.83 9.20
C ARG A 123 -22.40 -12.14 10.67
N GLU A 124 -21.60 -11.58 11.58
CA GLU A 124 -21.78 -11.76 13.02
C GLU A 124 -23.05 -11.10 13.52
N GLN A 125 -23.36 -9.88 13.07
CA GLN A 125 -24.62 -9.20 13.37
C GLN A 125 -25.83 -9.95 12.81
N GLU A 126 -25.75 -10.44 11.58
CA GLU A 126 -26.82 -11.24 10.97
C GLU A 126 -27.07 -12.54 11.76
N LYS A 127 -26.00 -13.25 12.12
CA LYS A 127 -26.09 -14.46 12.94
C LYS A 127 -26.66 -14.16 14.32
N LEU A 128 -26.22 -13.06 14.95
CA LEU A 128 -26.71 -12.64 16.26
C LEU A 128 -28.21 -12.29 16.20
N ALA A 129 -28.65 -11.50 15.22
CA ALA A 129 -30.07 -11.22 15.00
C ALA A 129 -30.88 -12.50 14.78
N GLY A 130 -30.35 -13.46 14.02
CA GLY A 130 -30.98 -14.77 13.83
C GLY A 130 -31.11 -15.59 15.12
N ASP A 131 -30.11 -15.55 15.99
CA ASP A 131 -30.14 -16.23 17.29
C ASP A 131 -31.12 -15.54 18.25
N ILE A 132 -31.13 -14.19 18.31
CA ILE A 132 -32.11 -13.42 19.11
C ILE A 132 -33.54 -13.73 18.65
N ARG A 133 -33.78 -13.80 17.33
CA ARG A 133 -35.09 -14.12 16.77
C ARG A 133 -35.57 -15.49 17.20
N LYS A 134 -34.70 -16.51 17.16
CA LYS A 134 -35.06 -17.87 17.60
C LYS A 134 -35.48 -17.87 19.07
N GLU A 135 -34.76 -17.14 19.92
CA GLU A 135 -35.11 -17.04 21.34
C GLU A 135 -36.41 -16.26 21.56
N ALA A 136 -36.65 -15.16 20.85
CA ALA A 136 -37.91 -14.42 20.91
C ALA A 136 -39.11 -15.27 20.44
N GLU A 137 -38.95 -16.09 19.40
CA GLU A 137 -40.00 -16.98 18.90
C GLU A 137 -40.33 -18.12 19.88
N LYS A 138 -39.34 -18.65 20.62
CA LYS A 138 -39.56 -19.65 21.68
C LYS A 138 -40.41 -19.09 22.83
N ASP A 139 -40.16 -17.84 23.23
CA ASP A 139 -40.93 -17.18 24.28
C ASP A 139 -42.39 -16.93 23.88
N GLN A 140 -42.62 -16.61 22.61
CA GLN A 140 -43.95 -16.38 22.06
C GLN A 140 -44.77 -17.67 21.93
N LYS A 141 -44.14 -18.78 21.50
CA LYS A 141 -44.84 -20.07 21.35
C LYS A 141 -45.13 -20.78 22.67
N GLY A 142 -44.56 -20.31 23.78
CA GLY A 142 -44.73 -20.93 25.09
C GLY A 142 -44.10 -22.31 25.22
N GLU A 143 -43.29 -22.73 24.25
CA GLU A 143 -42.60 -24.03 24.21
C GLU A 143 -41.61 -24.20 25.38
N ASP A 144 -41.23 -23.11 26.05
CA ASP A 144 -40.31 -23.07 27.19
C ASP A 144 -40.93 -22.55 28.51
N LYS A 145 -42.22 -22.15 28.53
CA LYS A 145 -42.83 -21.49 29.71
C LYS A 145 -43.21 -22.42 30.86
N ASP A 146 -43.37 -23.72 30.61
CA ASP A 146 -43.75 -24.69 31.65
C ASP A 146 -42.56 -25.25 32.47
N GLY A 147 -41.37 -24.66 32.38
CA GLY A 147 -40.23 -25.13 33.19
C GLY A 147 -38.87 -24.42 33.06
N LYS A 148 -38.72 -23.33 32.29
CA LYS A 148 -37.43 -22.60 32.25
C LYS A 148 -37.14 -21.93 33.60
N ASP A 149 -36.00 -22.29 34.18
CA ASP A 149 -35.39 -21.58 35.31
C ASP A 149 -35.08 -20.13 34.87
N PRO A 150 -35.59 -19.09 35.56
CA PRO A 150 -35.27 -17.69 35.27
C PRO A 150 -33.76 -17.41 35.20
N ALA A 151 -32.94 -18.22 35.89
CA ALA A 151 -31.48 -18.13 35.81
C ALA A 151 -30.92 -18.64 34.47
N ALA A 152 -31.57 -19.59 33.81
CA ALA A 152 -31.17 -20.10 32.49
C ALA A 152 -31.47 -19.09 31.39
N GLU A 153 -32.65 -18.47 31.41
CA GLU A 153 -33.04 -17.45 30.45
C GLU A 153 -32.16 -16.19 30.56
N LYS A 154 -31.84 -15.79 31.79
CA LYS A 154 -30.91 -14.69 32.03
C LYS A 154 -29.50 -14.99 31.48
N LYS A 155 -29.00 -16.22 31.65
CA LYS A 155 -27.71 -16.63 31.09
C LYS A 155 -27.69 -16.62 29.56
N GLU A 156 -28.79 -17.01 28.90
CA GLU A 156 -28.90 -16.94 27.45
C GLU A 156 -28.85 -15.48 26.96
N ASN A 157 -29.61 -14.60 27.61
CA ASN A 157 -29.60 -13.17 27.31
C ASN A 157 -28.22 -12.53 27.55
N ASP A 158 -27.56 -12.87 28.67
CA ASP A 158 -26.22 -12.39 28.99
C ASP A 158 -25.20 -12.87 27.92
N SER A 159 -25.30 -14.10 27.44
CA SER A 159 -24.43 -14.61 26.36
C SER A 159 -24.65 -13.90 25.02
N LEU A 160 -25.89 -13.59 24.66
CA LEU A 160 -26.20 -12.80 23.47
C LEU A 160 -25.69 -11.36 23.61
N ALA A 161 -25.83 -10.77 24.80
CA ALA A 161 -25.31 -9.43 25.11
C ALA A 161 -23.77 -9.39 25.04
N GLU A 162 -23.08 -10.41 25.54
CA GLU A 162 -21.62 -10.55 25.42
C GLU A 162 -21.18 -10.59 23.95
N ARG A 163 -21.86 -11.40 23.11
CA ARG A 163 -21.59 -11.44 21.66
C ARG A 163 -21.85 -10.08 20.99
N GLN A 164 -22.88 -9.35 21.41
CA GLN A 164 -23.14 -7.99 20.92
C GLN A 164 -21.99 -7.03 21.30
N ALA A 165 -21.50 -7.12 22.54
CA ALA A 165 -20.39 -6.31 23.02
C ALA A 165 -19.07 -6.62 22.29
N GLU A 166 -18.80 -7.90 22.00
CA GLU A 166 -17.66 -8.31 21.18
C GLU A 166 -17.74 -7.73 19.76
N ALA A 167 -18.91 -7.78 19.13
CA ALA A 167 -19.10 -7.19 17.81
C ALA A 167 -18.93 -5.66 17.82
N LYS A 168 -19.37 -4.97 18.90
CA LYS A 168 -19.09 -3.54 19.09
C LYS A 168 -17.59 -3.26 19.16
N LYS A 169 -16.82 -4.05 19.90
CA LYS A 169 -15.35 -3.91 19.96
C LYS A 169 -14.70 -4.08 18.58
N LYS A 170 -15.14 -5.06 17.78
CA LYS A 170 -14.66 -5.24 16.40
C LYS A 170 -14.98 -4.05 15.50
N ALA A 171 -16.16 -3.44 15.67
CA ALA A 171 -16.52 -2.21 14.98
C ALA A 171 -15.59 -1.03 15.35
N GLU A 172 -15.26 -0.88 16.63
CA GLU A 172 -14.32 0.14 17.12
C GLU A 172 -12.88 -0.10 16.60
N GLU A 173 -12.44 -1.36 16.53
CA GLU A 173 -11.14 -1.73 15.94
C GLU A 173 -11.11 -1.42 14.45
N LEU A 174 -12.16 -1.77 13.72
CA LEU A 174 -12.31 -1.41 12.31
C LEU A 174 -12.27 0.10 12.12
N ALA A 175 -12.93 0.87 12.98
CA ALA A 175 -12.90 2.34 12.94
C ALA A 175 -11.48 2.90 13.08
N LYS A 176 -10.69 2.39 14.03
CA LYS A 176 -9.27 2.79 14.20
C LYS A 176 -8.43 2.42 12.98
N GLN A 177 -8.69 1.26 12.39
CA GLN A 177 -8.00 0.84 11.18
C GLN A 177 -8.31 1.75 9.99
N LEU A 178 -9.55 2.22 9.86
CA LEU A 178 -9.93 3.20 8.84
C LEU A 178 -9.28 4.58 9.07
N ASP A 179 -9.09 4.99 10.32
CA ASP A 179 -8.33 6.21 10.65
C ASP A 179 -6.87 6.12 10.18
N GLU A 180 -6.23 4.99 10.39
CA GLU A 180 -4.87 4.75 9.92
C GLU A 180 -4.80 4.63 8.40
N LEU A 181 -5.78 3.96 7.78
CA LEU A 181 -5.86 3.81 6.34
C LEU A 181 -6.05 5.17 5.63
N SER A 182 -6.89 6.06 6.19
CA SER A 182 -7.07 7.42 5.67
C SER A 182 -5.76 8.22 5.67
N LYS A 183 -4.93 8.08 6.73
CA LYS A 183 -3.60 8.71 6.78
C LYS A 183 -2.63 8.13 5.76
N LEU A 184 -2.63 6.82 5.56
CA LEU A 184 -1.80 6.18 4.53
C LEU A 184 -2.26 6.54 3.11
N ALA A 185 -3.54 6.88 2.93
CA ALA A 185 -4.13 7.28 1.66
C ALA A 185 -4.00 8.78 1.35
N GLU A 186 -3.27 9.58 2.14
CA GLU A 186 -3.14 11.04 1.96
C GLU A 186 -2.68 11.45 0.54
N ASN A 187 -1.86 10.61 -0.10
CA ASN A 187 -1.36 10.84 -1.46
C ASN A 187 -2.32 10.35 -2.57
N GLU A 188 -3.43 9.70 -2.22
CA GLU A 188 -4.45 9.17 -3.12
C GLU A 188 -5.84 9.75 -2.78
N LYS A 189 -6.07 11.00 -3.19
CA LYS A 189 -7.30 11.76 -2.86
C LYS A 189 -8.60 10.97 -3.00
N LYS A 190 -8.77 10.21 -4.08
CA LYS A 190 -9.99 9.42 -4.31
C LYS A 190 -10.17 8.31 -3.27
N LEU A 191 -9.10 7.58 -2.94
CA LEU A 191 -9.16 6.55 -1.91
C LEU A 191 -9.39 7.19 -0.54
N GLN A 192 -8.68 8.28 -0.23
CA GLN A 192 -8.87 9.01 1.02
C GLN A 192 -10.33 9.47 1.19
N GLU A 193 -10.91 10.09 0.15
CA GLU A 193 -12.31 10.51 0.15
C GLU A 193 -13.28 9.34 0.38
N GLU A 194 -13.05 8.19 -0.25
CA GLU A 194 -13.92 7.00 -0.07
C GLU A 194 -13.78 6.38 1.33
N VAL A 195 -12.56 6.36 1.88
CA VAL A 195 -12.30 5.89 3.25
C VAL A 195 -12.90 6.85 4.28
N ASP A 196 -12.73 8.15 4.09
CA ASP A 196 -13.29 9.18 4.97
C ASP A 196 -14.82 9.17 4.92
N GLN A 197 -15.43 8.96 3.75
CA GLN A 197 -16.88 8.79 3.63
C GLN A 197 -17.39 7.61 4.45
N ALA A 198 -16.70 6.47 4.43
CA ALA A 198 -17.11 5.31 5.24
C ALA A 198 -16.90 5.56 6.74
N LYS A 199 -15.79 6.21 7.10
CA LYS A 199 -15.43 6.55 8.47
C LYS A 199 -16.39 7.56 9.11
N GLU A 200 -16.79 8.59 8.38
CA GLU A 200 -17.66 9.67 8.86
C GLU A 200 -19.14 9.43 8.52
N SER A 201 -19.46 8.27 7.95
CA SER A 201 -20.82 7.90 7.58
C SER A 201 -21.77 7.99 8.78
N PRO A 202 -22.96 8.61 8.62
CA PRO A 202 -24.03 8.53 9.60
C PRO A 202 -24.34 7.08 9.99
N GLU A 203 -24.27 6.17 9.00
CA GLU A 203 -24.49 4.74 9.15
C GLU A 203 -23.56 4.11 10.19
N LYS A 204 -22.29 4.52 10.28
CA LYS A 204 -21.37 4.01 11.31
C LYS A 204 -21.80 4.41 12.73
N LYS A 205 -22.11 5.69 12.93
CA LYS A 205 -22.54 6.19 14.26
C LYS A 205 -23.86 5.55 14.68
N ASP A 206 -24.78 5.42 13.73
CA ASP A 206 -26.05 4.74 13.96
C ASP A 206 -25.83 3.25 14.29
N MET A 207 -24.91 2.57 13.59
CA MET A 207 -24.56 1.17 13.86
C MET A 207 -24.04 1.00 15.29
N GLU A 208 -23.06 1.80 15.73
CA GLU A 208 -22.51 1.72 17.09
C GLU A 208 -23.59 1.93 18.16
N GLN A 209 -24.48 2.92 17.96
CA GLN A 209 -25.61 3.17 18.86
C GLN A 209 -26.60 2.01 18.89
N LYS A 210 -26.96 1.45 17.72
CA LYS A 210 -27.87 0.30 17.62
C LYS A 210 -27.27 -0.95 18.27
N MET A 211 -25.97 -1.18 18.12
CA MET A 211 -25.30 -2.28 18.81
C MET A 211 -25.38 -2.13 20.34
N GLU A 212 -25.17 -0.92 20.86
CA GLU A 212 -25.28 -0.62 22.29
C GLU A 212 -26.73 -0.77 22.80
N GLN A 213 -27.71 -0.29 22.05
CA GLN A 213 -29.13 -0.44 22.39
C GLN A 213 -29.59 -1.91 22.33
N SER A 214 -29.06 -2.70 21.39
CA SER A 214 -29.27 -4.14 21.32
C SER A 214 -28.71 -4.83 22.56
N GLU A 215 -27.47 -4.51 22.95
CA GLU A 215 -26.83 -5.06 24.15
C GLU A 215 -27.64 -4.75 25.41
N GLU A 216 -28.05 -3.50 25.59
CA GLU A 216 -28.85 -3.08 26.74
C GLU A 216 -30.21 -3.78 26.77
N SER A 217 -30.89 -3.86 25.61
CA SER A 217 -32.18 -4.55 25.49
C SER A 217 -32.06 -6.04 25.82
N LEU A 218 -30.97 -6.70 25.41
CA LEU A 218 -30.69 -8.11 25.75
C LEU A 218 -30.51 -8.27 27.26
N ARG A 219 -29.71 -7.42 27.91
CA ARG A 219 -29.53 -7.43 29.37
C ARG A 219 -30.82 -7.20 30.15
N GLN A 220 -31.74 -6.41 29.59
CA GLN A 220 -33.07 -6.16 30.15
C GLN A 220 -34.09 -7.27 29.84
N GLY A 221 -33.73 -8.24 28.98
CA GLY A 221 -34.62 -9.31 28.54
C GLY A 221 -35.63 -8.90 27.45
N GLU A 222 -35.49 -7.71 26.88
CA GLU A 222 -36.38 -7.17 25.84
C GLU A 222 -35.97 -7.69 24.44
N LYS A 223 -36.09 -9.01 24.22
CA LYS A 223 -35.59 -9.70 23.01
C LYS A 223 -36.14 -9.15 21.69
N GLU A 224 -37.41 -8.70 21.65
CA GLU A 224 -38.01 -8.11 20.44
C GLU A 224 -37.37 -6.77 20.06
N LYS A 225 -37.07 -5.90 21.04
CA LYS A 225 -36.37 -4.64 20.80
C LYS A 225 -34.92 -4.88 20.44
N ALA A 226 -34.26 -5.81 21.13
CA ALA A 226 -32.91 -6.23 20.80
C ALA A 226 -32.82 -6.72 19.34
N LEU A 227 -33.81 -7.49 18.88
CA LEU A 227 -33.86 -7.97 17.51
C LEU A 227 -33.94 -6.83 16.49
N ASP A 228 -34.79 -5.82 16.72
CA ASP A 228 -34.91 -4.66 15.82
C ASP A 228 -33.58 -3.88 15.73
N PHE A 229 -32.92 -3.67 16.87
CA PHE A 229 -31.62 -2.99 16.90
C PHE A 229 -30.51 -3.81 16.25
N ALA A 230 -30.41 -5.11 16.55
CA ALA A 230 -29.43 -6.02 15.95
C ALA A 230 -29.63 -6.15 14.43
N PHE A 231 -30.88 -6.19 13.95
CA PHE A 231 -31.19 -6.24 12.52
C PHE A 231 -30.72 -4.96 11.81
N LYS A 232 -31.03 -3.78 12.37
CA LYS A 232 -30.58 -2.50 11.79
C LYS A 232 -29.05 -2.36 11.84
N ALA A 233 -28.41 -2.81 12.92
CA ALA A 233 -26.95 -2.84 13.01
C ALA A 233 -26.32 -3.76 11.95
N SER A 234 -26.96 -4.89 11.64
CA SER A 234 -26.56 -5.78 10.55
C SER A 234 -26.67 -5.09 9.18
N GLU A 235 -27.78 -4.40 8.89
CA GLU A 235 -27.92 -3.64 7.63
C GLU A 235 -26.85 -2.57 7.46
N ASP A 236 -26.52 -1.85 8.53
CA ASP A 236 -25.50 -0.80 8.47
C ASP A 236 -24.08 -1.39 8.34
N ALA A 237 -23.78 -2.52 9.02
CA ALA A 237 -22.53 -3.26 8.82
C ALA A 237 -22.40 -3.77 7.38
N GLN A 238 -23.48 -4.26 6.77
CA GLN A 238 -23.49 -4.68 5.37
C GLN A 238 -23.23 -3.51 4.41
N LYS A 239 -23.82 -2.34 4.65
CA LYS A 239 -23.55 -1.13 3.85
C LYS A 239 -22.09 -0.71 3.98
N MET A 240 -21.53 -0.73 5.18
CA MET A 240 -20.13 -0.42 5.43
C MET A 240 -19.20 -1.38 4.67
N ALA A 241 -19.48 -2.69 4.71
CA ALA A 241 -18.73 -3.69 3.96
C ALA A 241 -18.79 -3.44 2.44
N GLN A 242 -19.97 -3.09 1.92
CA GLN A 242 -20.14 -2.73 0.50
C GLN A 242 -19.38 -1.46 0.11
N GLN A 243 -19.39 -0.43 0.96
CA GLN A 243 -18.62 0.79 0.75
C GLN A 243 -17.11 0.51 0.72
N MET A 244 -16.61 -0.29 1.64
CA MET A 244 -15.19 -0.68 1.68
C MET A 244 -14.79 -1.51 0.47
N LYS A 245 -15.64 -2.46 0.06
CA LYS A 245 -15.42 -3.24 -1.14
C LYS A 245 -15.38 -2.37 -2.39
N LYS A 246 -16.27 -1.38 -2.47
CA LYS A 246 -16.28 -0.39 -3.55
C LYS A 246 -15.02 0.47 -3.53
N ALA A 247 -14.56 0.91 -2.36
CA ALA A 247 -13.33 1.67 -2.22
C ALA A 247 -12.10 0.87 -2.70
N GLN A 248 -12.03 -0.41 -2.33
CA GLN A 248 -11.02 -1.33 -2.82
C GLN A 248 -11.05 -1.48 -4.35
N GLN A 249 -12.23 -1.72 -4.92
CA GLN A 249 -12.39 -1.86 -6.37
C GLN A 249 -12.02 -0.57 -7.12
N ASN A 250 -12.42 0.58 -6.59
CA ASN A 250 -12.14 1.89 -7.19
C ASN A 250 -10.67 2.26 -7.09
N SER A 251 -10.00 1.98 -5.96
CA SER A 251 -8.56 2.15 -5.82
C SER A 251 -7.80 1.29 -6.83
N ASN A 252 -8.14 -0.01 -6.93
CA ASN A 252 -7.52 -0.91 -7.90
C ASN A 252 -7.75 -0.48 -9.35
N ALA A 253 -8.95 -0.01 -9.67
CA ALA A 253 -9.27 0.51 -11.00
C ALA A 253 -8.52 1.83 -11.30
N ALA A 254 -8.43 2.73 -10.32
CA ALA A 254 -7.70 3.99 -10.45
C ALA A 254 -6.20 3.73 -10.68
N LYS A 255 -5.59 2.83 -9.91
CA LYS A 255 -4.20 2.39 -10.09
C LYS A 255 -3.95 1.82 -11.48
N LYS A 256 -4.83 0.92 -11.96
CA LYS A 256 -4.74 0.36 -13.32
C LYS A 256 -4.84 1.44 -14.41
N ARG A 257 -5.73 2.43 -14.23
CA ARG A 257 -5.88 3.56 -15.18
C ARG A 257 -4.66 4.48 -15.16
N GLU A 258 -4.18 4.88 -13.98
CA GLU A 258 -2.98 5.72 -13.87
C GLU A 258 -1.78 5.03 -14.54
N MET A 259 -1.64 3.72 -14.35
CA MET A 259 -0.61 2.93 -15.02
C MET A 259 -0.77 2.94 -16.55
N GLN A 260 -1.98 2.68 -17.06
CA GLN A 260 -2.25 2.69 -18.49
C GLN A 260 -1.99 4.07 -19.12
N GLU A 261 -2.47 5.14 -18.49
CA GLU A 261 -2.29 6.52 -18.95
C GLU A 261 -0.82 6.88 -19.05
N LYS A 262 -0.04 6.61 -18.00
CA LYS A 262 1.39 6.86 -18.00
C LYS A 262 2.13 5.98 -19.00
N MET A 263 1.76 4.70 -19.14
CA MET A 263 2.38 3.80 -20.12
C MET A 263 2.11 4.27 -21.55
N MET A 264 0.90 4.75 -21.85
CA MET A 264 0.57 5.35 -23.14
C MET A 264 1.33 6.65 -23.39
N ALA A 265 1.52 7.49 -22.36
CA ALA A 265 2.32 8.70 -22.47
C ALA A 265 3.79 8.38 -22.83
N VAL A 266 4.36 7.36 -22.18
CA VAL A 266 5.70 6.86 -22.50
C VAL A 266 5.79 6.32 -23.92
N ILE A 267 4.81 5.50 -24.35
CA ILE A 267 4.78 4.97 -25.72
C ILE A 267 4.71 6.11 -26.72
N GLN A 268 3.89 7.12 -26.45
CA GLN A 268 3.76 8.30 -27.31
C GLN A 268 5.09 9.06 -27.39
N ASP A 269 5.72 9.36 -26.25
CA ASP A 269 7.01 10.05 -26.24
C ASP A 269 8.09 9.24 -26.98
N LEU A 270 8.11 7.90 -26.85
CA LEU A 270 9.05 7.04 -27.57
C LEU A 270 8.79 7.01 -29.08
N VAL A 271 7.52 7.00 -29.51
CA VAL A 271 7.14 7.09 -30.93
C VAL A 271 7.54 8.45 -31.50
N ASP A 272 7.34 9.53 -30.75
CA ASP A 272 7.70 10.89 -31.17
C ASP A 272 9.22 11.03 -31.30
N VAL A 273 9.99 10.50 -30.33
CA VAL A 273 11.46 10.42 -30.42
C VAL A 273 11.88 9.60 -31.64
N SER A 274 11.31 8.42 -31.85
CA SER A 274 11.67 7.54 -32.97
C SER A 274 11.40 8.23 -34.31
N SER A 275 10.27 8.90 -34.45
CA SER A 275 9.88 9.61 -35.67
C SER A 275 10.83 10.78 -35.94
N ALA A 276 11.17 11.55 -34.90
CA ALA A 276 12.11 12.66 -35.02
C ALA A 276 13.56 12.20 -35.27
N GLN A 277 13.95 11.02 -34.78
CA GLN A 277 15.23 10.38 -35.12
C GLN A 277 15.27 9.95 -36.59
N GLU A 278 14.20 9.35 -37.10
CA GLU A 278 14.08 8.94 -38.50
C GLU A 278 14.13 10.15 -39.45
N GLU A 279 13.43 11.24 -39.11
CA GLU A 279 13.46 12.50 -39.86
C GLU A 279 14.88 13.11 -39.87
N LEU A 280 15.58 13.09 -38.73
CA LEU A 280 16.95 13.57 -38.64
C LEU A 280 17.93 12.74 -39.48
N LEU A 281 17.76 11.42 -39.53
CA LEU A 281 18.54 10.53 -40.40
C LEU A 281 18.26 10.79 -41.88
N ALA A 282 17.01 11.05 -42.25
CA ALA A 282 16.63 11.40 -43.62
C ALA A 282 17.19 12.75 -44.07
N GLN A 283 17.34 13.72 -43.15
CA GLN A 283 17.85 15.07 -43.42
C GLN A 283 19.36 15.23 -43.21
N ALA A 284 20.05 14.18 -42.75
CA ALA A 284 21.47 14.20 -42.38
C ALA A 284 22.40 14.62 -43.53
N GLY A 285 22.01 14.39 -44.79
CA GLY A 285 22.80 14.77 -45.96
C GLY A 285 22.76 16.26 -46.34
N GLY A 286 21.83 17.05 -45.76
CA GLY A 286 21.61 18.46 -46.14
C GLY A 286 21.59 19.46 -44.98
N THR A 287 21.68 19.00 -43.74
CA THR A 287 21.54 19.83 -42.53
C THR A 287 22.91 20.22 -41.98
N PRO A 288 23.16 21.51 -41.64
CA PRO A 288 24.39 21.93 -40.99
C PRO A 288 24.64 21.18 -39.67
N GLU A 289 25.89 20.84 -39.39
CA GLU A 289 26.31 20.02 -38.24
C GLU A 289 25.91 20.62 -36.88
N THR A 290 25.89 21.96 -36.78
CA THR A 290 25.42 22.69 -35.59
C THR A 290 23.92 22.56 -35.35
N GLU A 291 23.12 22.49 -36.42
CA GLU A 291 21.67 22.30 -36.35
C GLU A 291 21.34 20.83 -36.04
N MET A 292 22.11 19.89 -36.61
CA MET A 292 22.05 18.46 -36.25
C MET A 292 22.33 18.22 -34.77
N ALA A 293 23.38 18.85 -34.22
CA ALA A 293 23.72 18.74 -32.80
C ALA A 293 22.61 19.32 -31.89
N GLY A 294 21.98 20.43 -32.30
CA GLY A 294 20.84 21.02 -31.59
C GLY A 294 19.62 20.09 -31.57
N ARG A 295 19.29 19.48 -32.71
CA ARG A 295 18.16 18.54 -32.81
C ARG A 295 18.42 17.21 -32.08
N GLN A 296 19.65 16.70 -32.13
CA GLN A 296 20.07 15.54 -31.33
C GLN A 296 19.96 15.79 -29.82
N ARG A 297 20.24 17.02 -29.36
CA ARG A 297 20.07 17.39 -27.96
C ARG A 297 18.61 17.37 -27.52
N VAL A 298 17.69 17.86 -28.37
CA VAL A 298 16.24 17.81 -28.10
C VAL A 298 15.73 16.37 -28.06
N LEU A 299 16.23 15.50 -28.95
CA LEU A 299 15.93 14.06 -28.91
C LEU A 299 16.42 13.40 -27.61
N MET A 300 17.65 13.71 -27.19
CA MET A 300 18.20 13.25 -25.92
C MET A 300 17.36 13.70 -24.73
N ASP A 301 16.96 14.96 -24.70
CA ASP A 301 16.10 15.50 -23.64
C ASP A 301 14.71 14.82 -23.63
N GLY A 302 14.15 14.53 -24.81
CA GLY A 302 12.91 13.76 -24.96
C GLY A 302 13.02 12.34 -24.43
N VAL A 303 14.09 11.62 -24.78
CA VAL A 303 14.34 10.26 -24.28
C VAL A 303 14.58 10.24 -22.77
N LEU A 304 15.32 11.23 -22.24
CA LEU A 304 15.52 11.41 -20.80
C LEU A 304 14.19 11.63 -20.07
N LYS A 305 13.31 12.46 -20.63
CA LYS A 305 11.96 12.67 -20.10
C LYS A 305 11.16 11.37 -20.09
N SER A 306 11.14 10.63 -21.20
CA SER A 306 10.44 9.33 -21.26
C SER A 306 10.99 8.32 -20.26
N ALA A 307 12.32 8.27 -20.10
CA ALA A 307 12.98 7.41 -19.13
C ALA A 307 12.62 7.77 -17.69
N LEU A 308 12.53 9.06 -17.35
CA LEU A 308 12.10 9.54 -16.04
C LEU A 308 10.61 9.25 -15.78
N GLU A 309 9.75 9.38 -16.79
CA GLU A 309 8.33 9.03 -16.68
C GLU A 309 8.12 7.52 -16.51
N LEU A 310 8.92 6.70 -17.20
CA LEU A 310 9.03 5.25 -16.98
C LEU A 310 9.56 4.88 -15.61
N GLU A 311 10.55 5.59 -15.10
CA GLU A 311 11.08 5.38 -13.76
C GLU A 311 10.02 5.72 -12.71
N ALA A 312 9.29 6.83 -12.90
CA ALA A 312 8.16 7.21 -12.04
C ALA A 312 7.00 6.20 -12.10
N LEU A 313 6.78 5.57 -13.25
CA LEU A 313 5.88 4.42 -13.41
C LEU A 313 6.38 3.20 -12.64
N GLY A 314 7.65 2.82 -12.80
CA GLY A 314 8.28 1.70 -12.09
C GLY A 314 8.48 1.96 -10.58
N LYS A 315 8.22 3.17 -10.10
CA LYS A 315 8.10 3.51 -8.66
C LYS A 315 6.71 3.24 -8.09
N ARG A 316 5.68 3.12 -8.94
CA ARG A 316 4.27 3.00 -8.53
C ARG A 316 3.55 1.77 -9.08
N THR A 317 4.19 1.02 -9.97
CA THR A 317 3.54 -0.07 -10.72
C THR A 317 4.48 -1.26 -10.89
N LEU A 318 3.88 -2.45 -10.89
CA LEU A 318 4.55 -3.74 -11.01
C LEU A 318 5.11 -4.03 -12.42
N PHE A 319 4.62 -3.34 -13.45
CA PHE A 319 4.78 -3.76 -14.84
C PHE A 319 6.03 -3.24 -15.58
N VAL A 320 6.86 -2.42 -14.93
CA VAL A 320 8.09 -1.87 -15.53
C VAL A 320 9.31 -2.51 -14.90
N ASN A 321 9.77 -3.60 -15.50
CA ASN A 321 10.97 -4.35 -15.13
C ASN A 321 12.26 -3.66 -15.62
N ASP A 322 13.38 -3.92 -14.94
CA ASP A 322 14.68 -3.27 -15.21
C ASP A 322 15.23 -3.54 -16.63
N GLU A 323 14.77 -4.60 -17.27
CA GLU A 323 15.09 -4.93 -18.67
C GLU A 323 14.59 -3.85 -19.65
N GLN A 324 13.39 -3.30 -19.40
CA GLN A 324 12.82 -2.22 -20.20
C GLN A 324 13.54 -0.88 -19.97
N LYS A 325 13.96 -0.60 -18.73
CA LYS A 325 14.81 0.58 -18.42
C LYS A 325 16.18 0.48 -19.08
N THR A 326 16.76 -0.72 -19.10
CA THR A 326 18.07 -0.99 -19.72
C THR A 326 18.03 -0.87 -21.25
N MET A 327 16.92 -1.27 -21.88
CA MET A 327 16.71 -1.07 -23.33
C MET A 327 16.63 0.42 -23.70
N ILE A 328 16.02 1.25 -22.86
CA ILE A 328 15.94 2.70 -23.11
C ILE A 328 17.28 3.38 -22.80
N GLY A 329 17.97 2.97 -21.74
CA GLY A 329 19.33 3.42 -21.44
C GLY A 329 20.37 3.05 -22.51
N SER A 330 20.18 1.92 -23.21
CA SER A 330 21.03 1.51 -24.33
C SER A 330 20.68 2.22 -25.64
N ALA A 331 19.40 2.58 -25.85
CA ALA A 331 18.99 3.47 -26.95
C ALA A 331 19.58 4.88 -26.82
N MET A 332 19.83 5.38 -25.60
CA MET A 332 20.52 6.65 -25.35
C MET A 332 22.04 6.64 -25.64
N LYS A 333 22.66 5.46 -25.81
CA LYS A 333 24.12 5.34 -26.00
C LYS A 333 24.55 5.15 -27.46
N ARG A 334 23.60 5.10 -28.41
CA ARG A 334 23.87 4.98 -29.86
C ARG A 334 23.69 6.30 -30.58
#